data_AF-A0A357MZB0-F1
#
_entry.id   AF-A0A357MZB0-F1
#
_cell.length_a   1.000
_cell.length_b   1.000
_cell.length_c   1.000
_cell.angle_alpha   90.00
_cell.angle_beta   90.00
_cell.angle_gamma   90.00
#
_symmetry.space_group_name_H-M   'P 1'
#
loop_
_entity.id
_entity.type
_entity.pdbx_description
1 polymer ?
#
loop_
_entity_poly.entity_id
_entity_poly.type
_entity_poly.pdbx_seq_one_letter_code
_entity_poly.pdbx_strand_id
1 'polypeptide(L)'
;MDADVGLPELPGASGSSGSGGRYGLVPTQVKQVLTGLGCSLDDTAKARVLYVPSPDGRQDVMVTDNSGSAYHYWLRSFAGSGDTTGYLLQLKGCPASTVGMRAYIAHGNSAPQDVTASVLTQSALPDADTMATYAAAGVSEMFALIEQLGTVPVLRWIAEPDPDRPIDEDTRTIDRGNFVHGGFLVWENDRFTFQWAIPAAMWPCRRYPTIPCDHDPFVKGP
;
A
#
# COMPACT_ATOMS: atom_id res chain seq x y z
N MET A 1 -19.27 -5.19 -10.80
CA MET A 1 -18.00 -5.55 -10.14
C MET A 1 -18.36 -6.13 -8.80
N ASP A 2 -17.74 -7.25 -8.45
CA ASP A 2 -17.98 -7.92 -7.18
C ASP A 2 -17.41 -7.06 -6.04
N ALA A 3 -18.23 -6.71 -5.06
CA ALA A 3 -17.85 -5.79 -3.97
C ALA A 3 -16.72 -6.36 -3.11
N ASP A 4 -16.46 -7.66 -3.22
CA ASP A 4 -15.45 -8.37 -2.45
C ASP A 4 -14.04 -8.35 -3.05
N VAL A 5 -13.81 -7.82 -4.26
CA VAL A 5 -12.45 -7.71 -4.82
C VAL A 5 -11.67 -6.56 -4.16
N GLY A 6 -10.50 -6.88 -3.58
CA GLY A 6 -9.57 -5.90 -3.03
C GLY A 6 -8.45 -5.49 -3.98
N LEU A 7 -7.70 -4.48 -3.59
CA LEU A 7 -6.42 -4.13 -4.20
C LEU A 7 -5.38 -5.25 -3.92
N PRO A 8 -4.33 -5.37 -4.75
CA PRO A 8 -3.24 -6.30 -4.47
C PRO A 8 -2.73 -6.15 -3.03
N GLU A 9 -2.51 -7.27 -2.36
CA GLU A 9 -2.34 -7.32 -0.90
C GLU A 9 -0.96 -6.90 -0.42
N LEU A 10 -0.77 -6.82 0.91
CA LEU A 10 0.56 -6.80 1.49
C LEU A 10 1.33 -8.08 1.15
N PRO A 11 2.65 -8.02 0.99
CA PRO A 11 3.46 -9.21 0.71
C PRO A 11 3.27 -10.24 1.83
N GLY A 12 3.24 -11.52 1.46
CA GLY A 12 3.02 -12.63 2.40
C GLY A 12 4.00 -12.68 3.58
N ALA A 13 5.17 -12.04 3.45
CA ALA A 13 6.18 -11.94 4.49
C ALA A 13 6.04 -10.73 5.46
N SER A 14 5.27 -9.68 5.11
CA SER A 14 5.29 -8.42 5.88
C SER A 14 3.92 -7.79 6.07
N GLY A 15 3.48 -7.74 7.34
CA GLY A 15 2.58 -6.69 7.86
C GLY A 15 3.34 -5.51 8.49
N SER A 16 4.67 -5.53 8.45
CA SER A 16 5.51 -4.54 9.15
C SER A 16 5.97 -3.44 8.19
N SER A 17 5.86 -2.17 8.60
CA SER A 17 6.67 -1.10 8.04
C SER A 17 8.15 -1.51 8.12
N GLY A 18 8.81 -1.66 6.97
CA GLY A 18 10.23 -1.94 6.90
C GLY A 18 10.98 -1.03 7.88
N SER A 19 11.60 -1.61 8.92
CA SER A 19 12.52 -1.00 9.89
C SER A 19 12.09 0.23 10.73
N GLY A 20 10.95 0.89 10.47
CA GLY A 20 10.52 2.11 11.17
C GLY A 20 9.33 1.91 12.11
N GLY A 21 9.25 2.68 13.20
CA GLY A 21 8.11 2.72 14.13
C GLY A 21 8.39 2.19 15.53
N ARG A 22 7.60 2.61 16.52
CA ARG A 22 7.74 2.23 17.93
C ARG A 22 6.44 1.61 18.43
N TYR A 23 6.54 0.68 19.37
CA TYR A 23 5.36 0.18 20.07
C TYR A 23 4.77 1.29 20.95
N GLY A 24 3.50 1.59 20.72
CA GLY A 24 2.76 2.63 21.41
C GLY A 24 1.26 2.38 21.34
N LEU A 25 0.48 3.25 21.97
CA LEU A 25 -0.97 3.21 21.85
C LEU A 25 -1.38 3.49 20.41
N VAL A 26 -2.45 2.83 19.96
CA VAL A 26 -3.07 3.11 18.66
C VAL A 26 -3.52 4.57 18.62
N PRO A 27 -3.10 5.38 17.63
CA PRO A 27 -3.52 6.77 17.51
C PRO A 27 -5.05 6.90 17.42
N THR A 28 -5.62 7.96 18.01
CA THR A 28 -7.08 8.16 18.08
C THR A 28 -7.77 8.07 16.72
N GLN A 29 -7.19 8.70 15.69
CA GLN A 29 -7.71 8.66 14.32
C GLN A 29 -7.78 7.22 13.75
N VAL A 30 -6.81 6.37 14.09
CA VAL A 30 -6.77 4.97 13.65
C VAL A 30 -7.80 4.15 14.41
N LYS A 31 -7.97 4.39 15.72
CA LYS A 31 -9.03 3.76 16.51
C LYS A 31 -10.41 4.07 15.92
N GLN A 32 -10.68 5.34 15.58
CA GLN A 32 -11.94 5.75 14.98
C GLN A 32 -12.24 5.01 13.67
N VAL A 33 -11.26 4.90 12.77
CA VAL A 33 -11.42 4.16 11.50
C VAL A 33 -11.69 2.68 11.76
N LEU A 34 -10.86 2.02 12.57
CA LEU A 34 -11.00 0.59 12.86
C LEU A 34 -12.33 0.30 13.55
N THR A 35 -12.74 1.08 14.55
CA THR A 35 -14.05 0.95 15.21
C THR A 35 -15.21 1.25 14.26
N GLY A 36 -15.06 2.24 13.37
CA GLY A 36 -16.03 2.53 12.31
C GLY A 36 -16.22 1.37 11.33
N LEU A 37 -15.16 0.57 11.12
CA LEU A 37 -15.21 -0.68 10.36
C LEU A 37 -15.73 -1.87 11.18
N GLY A 38 -16.01 -1.70 12.48
CA GLY A 38 -16.53 -2.74 13.39
C GLY A 38 -15.47 -3.47 14.22
N CYS A 39 -14.21 -3.04 14.19
CA CYS A 39 -13.16 -3.64 15.01
C CYS A 39 -13.41 -3.36 16.49
N SER A 40 -13.24 -4.37 17.34
CA SER A 40 -13.14 -4.20 18.79
C SER A 40 -11.67 -4.07 19.17
N LEU A 41 -11.25 -2.88 19.60
CA LEU A 41 -9.87 -2.61 20.00
C LEU A 41 -9.76 -2.53 21.52
N ASP A 42 -8.75 -3.18 22.09
CA ASP A 42 -8.36 -2.95 23.47
C ASP A 42 -7.61 -1.61 23.57
N ASP A 43 -8.13 -0.69 24.37
CA ASP A 43 -7.56 0.65 24.54
C ASP A 43 -6.15 0.67 25.12
N THR A 44 -5.75 -0.43 25.77
CA THR A 44 -4.42 -0.63 26.36
C THR A 44 -3.45 -1.36 25.42
N ALA A 45 -3.96 -1.96 24.34
CA ALA A 45 -3.13 -2.70 23.39
C ALA A 45 -2.13 -1.78 22.71
N LYS A 46 -0.89 -2.27 22.62
CA LYS A 46 0.18 -1.59 21.90
C LYS A 46 0.24 -2.11 20.47
N ALA A 47 0.32 -1.19 19.53
CA ALA A 47 0.59 -1.46 18.13
C ALA A 47 1.95 -0.86 17.76
N ARG A 48 2.55 -1.36 16.69
CA ARG A 48 3.71 -0.71 16.08
C ARG A 48 3.23 0.47 15.26
N VAL A 49 3.61 1.67 15.70
CA VAL A 49 3.20 2.95 15.10
C VAL A 49 4.42 3.64 14.52
N LEU A 50 4.34 3.97 13.24
CA LEU A 50 5.28 4.88 12.57
C LEU A 50 4.53 6.16 12.23
N TYR A 51 5.03 7.28 12.72
CA TYR A 51 4.56 8.59 12.29
C TYR A 51 5.33 9.02 11.04
N VAL A 52 4.61 9.36 10.00
CA VAL A 52 5.13 9.77 8.70
C VAL A 52 4.95 11.28 8.58
N PRO A 53 6.04 12.04 8.34
CA PRO A 53 5.92 13.48 8.08
C PRO A 53 5.05 13.74 6.84
N SER A 54 4.09 14.64 6.95
CA SER A 54 3.33 15.16 5.81
C SER A 54 3.76 16.60 5.51
N PRO A 55 3.75 17.03 4.23
CA PRO A 55 4.08 18.42 3.85
C PRO A 55 3.26 19.48 4.59
N ASP A 56 1.99 19.18 4.91
CA ASP A 56 1.04 20.14 5.50
C ASP A 56 1.03 20.14 7.04
N GLY A 57 2.00 19.48 7.67
CA GLY A 57 2.14 19.44 9.14
C GLY A 57 1.13 18.54 9.88
N ARG A 58 0.09 18.03 9.20
CA ARG A 58 -0.75 16.94 9.70
C ARG A 58 0.05 15.65 9.72
N GLN A 59 0.01 14.89 10.81
CA GLN A 59 0.86 13.72 10.95
C GLN A 59 0.19 12.47 10.39
N ASP A 60 0.78 11.90 9.33
CA ASP A 60 0.38 10.60 8.83
C ASP A 60 0.90 9.48 9.72
N VAL A 61 0.25 8.32 9.65
CA VAL A 61 0.59 7.16 10.45
C VAL A 61 0.56 5.90 9.61
N MET A 62 1.49 4.99 9.91
CA MET A 62 1.43 3.60 9.51
C MET A 62 1.37 2.77 10.79
N VAL A 63 0.37 1.89 10.89
CA VAL A 63 0.07 1.13 12.10
C VAL A 63 -0.12 -0.33 11.76
N THR A 64 0.48 -1.19 12.56
CA THR A 64 0.19 -2.63 12.56
C THR A 64 0.19 -3.13 14.00
N ASP A 65 -0.74 -4.01 14.37
CA ASP A 65 -0.80 -4.56 15.73
C ASP A 65 0.36 -5.52 16.01
N ASN A 66 0.61 -6.46 15.11
CA ASN A 66 1.71 -7.41 15.19
C ASN A 66 2.69 -7.24 14.03
N SER A 67 3.98 -7.42 14.29
CA SER A 67 4.98 -7.46 13.23
C SER A 67 4.89 -8.76 12.43
N GLY A 68 5.26 -8.71 11.14
CA GLY A 68 5.29 -9.90 10.28
C GLY A 68 3.90 -10.24 9.74
N SER A 69 3.69 -11.48 9.31
CA SER A 69 2.47 -11.92 8.62
C SER A 69 1.26 -12.16 9.53
N ALA A 70 1.45 -12.16 10.86
CA ALA A 70 0.44 -12.43 11.88
C ALA A 70 -0.27 -11.17 12.41
N TYR A 71 -0.21 -10.05 11.67
CA TYR A 71 -1.01 -8.87 11.97
C TYR A 71 -2.50 -9.20 11.84
N HIS A 72 -3.34 -8.60 12.69
CA HIS A 72 -4.79 -8.60 12.51
C HIS A 72 -5.25 -7.37 11.73
N TYR A 73 -4.50 -6.27 11.82
CA TYR A 73 -4.72 -5.10 10.98
C TYR A 73 -3.41 -4.42 10.60
N TRP A 74 -3.41 -3.88 9.38
CA TRP A 74 -2.42 -2.96 8.88
C TRP A 74 -3.14 -1.74 8.31
N LEU A 75 -2.61 -0.56 8.57
CA LEU A 75 -3.16 0.69 8.06
C LEU A 75 -2.05 1.68 7.75
N ARG A 76 -2.23 2.47 6.68
CA ARG A 76 -1.46 3.67 6.36
C ARG A 76 -2.42 4.82 6.09
N SER A 77 -2.24 5.96 6.76
CA SER A 77 -3.00 7.19 6.50
C SER A 77 -2.28 8.13 5.54
N PHE A 78 -3.08 8.96 4.87
CA PHE A 78 -2.65 10.01 3.95
C PHE A 78 -3.45 11.29 4.26
N ALA A 79 -2.78 12.29 4.82
CA ALA A 79 -3.42 13.54 5.19
C ALA A 79 -3.80 14.32 3.93
N GLY A 80 -5.06 14.78 3.89
CA GLY A 80 -5.60 15.62 2.83
C GLY A 80 -5.78 17.07 3.26
N SER A 81 -6.44 17.84 2.40
CA SER A 81 -6.93 19.17 2.69
C SER A 81 -8.09 19.13 3.71
N GLY A 82 -8.18 20.18 4.52
CA GLY A 82 -9.20 20.27 5.56
C GLY A 82 -9.11 19.11 6.57
N ASP A 83 -10.23 18.41 6.76
CA ASP A 83 -10.37 17.24 7.63
C ASP A 83 -10.38 15.90 6.87
N THR A 84 -10.05 15.92 5.57
CA THR A 84 -10.00 14.70 4.76
C THR A 84 -8.77 13.87 5.07
N THR A 85 -8.93 12.55 5.13
CA THR A 85 -7.82 11.60 5.30
C THR A 85 -8.09 10.34 4.48
N GLY A 86 -7.13 9.96 3.64
CA GLY A 86 -7.11 8.68 2.96
C GLY A 86 -6.52 7.60 3.85
N TYR A 87 -6.99 6.36 3.69
CA TYR A 87 -6.46 5.19 4.37
C TYR A 87 -6.29 4.04 3.38
N LEU A 88 -5.14 3.39 3.43
CA LEU A 88 -4.98 2.03 2.93
C LEU A 88 -5.00 1.08 4.12
N LEU A 89 -5.76 0.00 4.03
CA LEU A 89 -5.99 -0.90 5.14
C LEU A 89 -6.13 -2.35 4.67
N GLN A 90 -5.57 -3.29 5.43
CA GLN A 90 -5.82 -4.71 5.24
C GLN A 90 -6.12 -5.35 6.60
N LEU A 91 -7.20 -6.13 6.65
CA LEU A 91 -7.64 -6.82 7.85
C LEU A 91 -7.40 -8.30 7.70
N LYS A 92 -6.87 -8.90 8.77
CA LYS A 92 -6.73 -10.33 8.98
C LYS A 92 -7.40 -10.68 10.32
N GLY A 93 -8.67 -10.29 10.42
CA GLY A 93 -9.52 -10.62 11.57
C GLY A 93 -10.02 -9.43 12.40
N CYS A 94 -10.40 -8.28 11.79
CA CYS A 94 -11.10 -7.25 12.58
C CYS A 94 -11.99 -6.31 11.73
N PRO A 95 -13.34 -6.35 11.81
CA PRO A 95 -14.16 -7.42 12.41
C PRO A 95 -14.11 -8.73 11.62
N ALA A 96 -13.66 -8.69 10.37
CA ALA A 96 -13.45 -9.84 9.50
C ALA A 96 -12.18 -9.60 8.66
N SER A 97 -11.70 -10.64 7.99
CA SER A 97 -10.59 -10.49 7.03
C SER A 97 -11.07 -9.82 5.75
N THR A 98 -10.24 -8.96 5.16
CA THR A 98 -10.47 -8.43 3.82
C THR A 98 -9.81 -9.32 2.78
N VAL A 99 -10.48 -9.54 1.65
CA VAL A 99 -9.79 -9.97 0.43
C VAL A 99 -9.01 -8.77 -0.10
N GLY A 100 -7.68 -8.87 -0.16
CA GLY A 100 -6.81 -7.77 -0.58
C GLY A 100 -6.75 -6.58 0.39
N MET A 101 -6.03 -5.54 -0.02
CA MET A 101 -6.10 -4.23 0.65
C MET A 101 -7.36 -3.46 0.22
N ARG A 102 -7.78 -2.55 1.09
CA ARG A 102 -8.90 -1.64 0.87
C ARG A 102 -8.42 -0.20 0.95
N ALA A 103 -9.03 0.65 0.12
CA ALA A 103 -8.82 2.09 0.16
C ALA A 103 -10.07 2.77 0.73
N TYR A 104 -9.88 3.59 1.76
CA TYR A 104 -10.94 4.36 2.40
C TYR A 104 -10.64 5.85 2.39
N ILE A 105 -11.69 6.67 2.43
CA ILE A 105 -11.60 8.10 2.65
C ILE A 105 -12.51 8.46 3.82
N ALA A 106 -11.96 9.17 4.82
CA ALA A 106 -12.74 9.72 5.92
C ALA A 106 -12.70 11.26 5.89
N HIS A 107 -13.80 11.88 6.32
CA HIS A 107 -13.93 13.32 6.52
C HIS A 107 -14.22 13.59 7.99
N GLY A 108 -13.23 14.15 8.70
CA GLY A 108 -13.34 14.39 10.13
C GLY A 108 -13.66 13.12 10.93
N ASN A 109 -14.74 13.15 11.70
CA ASN A 109 -15.19 12.02 12.53
C ASN A 109 -16.24 11.13 11.84
N SER A 110 -16.52 11.34 10.55
CA SER A 110 -17.46 10.51 9.80
C SER A 110 -16.91 9.10 9.57
N ALA A 111 -17.81 8.13 9.41
CA ALA A 111 -17.42 6.78 9.04
C ALA A 111 -16.63 6.78 7.72
N PRO A 112 -15.54 6.00 7.62
CA PRO A 112 -14.73 5.92 6.40
C PRO A 112 -15.56 5.35 5.25
N GLN A 113 -15.51 6.00 4.09
CA GLN A 113 -16.12 5.51 2.85
C GLN A 113 -15.14 4.58 2.13
N ASP A 114 -15.57 3.37 1.77
CA ASP A 114 -14.80 2.46 0.91
C ASP A 114 -14.80 2.98 -0.54
N VAL A 115 -13.61 3.22 -1.08
CA VAL A 115 -13.39 3.68 -2.46
C VAL A 115 -12.61 2.65 -3.30
N THR A 116 -12.44 1.42 -2.79
CA THR A 116 -11.64 0.36 -3.42
C THR A 116 -12.08 0.06 -4.85
N ALA A 117 -13.38 -0.10 -5.08
CA ALA A 117 -13.92 -0.40 -6.41
C ALA A 117 -13.64 0.74 -7.42
N SER A 118 -13.72 1.99 -6.97
CA SER A 118 -13.39 3.17 -7.80
C SER A 118 -11.92 3.18 -8.18
N VAL A 119 -11.02 2.88 -7.22
CA VAL A 119 -9.58 2.77 -7.48
C VAL A 119 -9.29 1.66 -8.48
N LEU A 120 -9.87 0.47 -8.30
CA LEU A 120 -9.69 -0.66 -9.22
C LEU A 120 -10.15 -0.31 -10.64
N THR A 121 -11.32 0.31 -10.78
CA THR A 121 -11.88 0.72 -12.09
C THR A 121 -10.98 1.72 -12.83
N GLN A 122 -10.26 2.57 -12.09
CA GLN A 122 -9.38 3.60 -12.65
C GLN A 122 -7.93 3.11 -12.81
N SER A 123 -7.61 1.91 -12.30
CA SER A 123 -6.27 1.35 -12.36
C SER A 123 -5.99 0.67 -13.70
N ALA A 124 -4.71 0.62 -14.09
CA ALA A 124 -4.21 -0.21 -15.18
C ALA A 124 -3.39 -1.41 -14.63
N LEU A 125 -3.83 -1.95 -13.50
CA LEU A 125 -3.30 -3.20 -12.96
C LEU A 125 -3.39 -4.30 -14.03
N PRO A 126 -2.42 -5.23 -14.08
CA PRO A 126 -2.49 -6.35 -15.02
C PRO A 126 -3.77 -7.15 -14.76
N ASP A 127 -4.46 -7.50 -15.84
CA ASP A 127 -5.66 -8.34 -15.77
C ASP A 127 -5.30 -9.81 -15.47
N ALA A 128 -6.32 -10.65 -15.32
CA ALA A 128 -6.15 -12.05 -14.97
C ALA A 128 -5.33 -12.83 -16.01
N ASP A 129 -5.50 -12.54 -17.30
CA ASP A 129 -4.77 -13.23 -18.39
C ASP A 129 -3.29 -12.83 -18.40
N THR A 130 -3.02 -11.53 -18.18
CA THR A 130 -1.65 -11.01 -18.03
C THR A 130 -0.99 -11.65 -16.81
N MET A 131 -1.67 -11.68 -15.67
CA MET A 131 -1.14 -12.31 -14.44
C MET A 131 -0.96 -13.82 -14.59
N ALA A 132 -1.82 -14.52 -15.32
CA ALA A 132 -1.67 -15.95 -15.60
C ALA A 132 -0.42 -16.23 -16.45
N THR A 133 -0.09 -15.34 -17.39
CA THR A 133 1.14 -15.43 -18.20
C THR A 133 2.38 -15.31 -17.32
N TYR A 134 2.41 -14.32 -16.42
CA TYR A 134 3.50 -14.16 -15.46
C TYR A 134 3.59 -15.33 -14.48
N ALA A 135 2.47 -15.82 -13.96
CA ALA A 135 2.43 -16.98 -13.07
C ALA A 135 2.98 -18.24 -13.74
N ALA A 136 2.70 -18.46 -15.02
CA ALA A 136 3.28 -19.57 -15.79
C ALA A 136 4.80 -19.49 -15.92
N ALA A 137 5.36 -18.28 -15.89
CA ALA A 137 6.80 -18.03 -15.86
C ALA A 137 7.41 -18.11 -14.44
N GLY A 138 6.60 -18.35 -13.40
CA GLY A 138 7.06 -18.44 -12.01
C GLY A 138 7.07 -17.11 -11.25
N VAL A 139 6.38 -16.09 -11.75
CA VAL A 139 6.22 -14.81 -11.06
C VAL A 139 5.12 -14.91 -10.00
N SER A 140 5.33 -14.24 -8.87
CA SER A 140 4.37 -14.14 -7.78
C SER A 140 3.07 -13.45 -8.19
N GLU A 141 2.07 -13.52 -7.31
CA GLU A 141 0.95 -12.57 -7.37
C GLU A 141 1.45 -11.14 -7.15
N MET A 142 0.64 -10.17 -7.56
CA MET A 142 0.91 -8.75 -7.34
C MET A 142 0.75 -8.42 -5.85
N PHE A 143 1.69 -7.65 -5.30
CA PHE A 143 1.65 -7.18 -3.91
C PHE A 143 2.15 -5.75 -3.76
N ALA A 144 1.85 -5.16 -2.61
CA ALA A 144 2.19 -3.79 -2.23
C ALA A 144 3.64 -3.68 -1.75
N LEU A 145 4.46 -2.87 -2.43
CA LEU A 145 5.81 -2.52 -1.97
C LEU A 145 5.72 -1.47 -0.85
N ILE A 146 5.73 -1.93 0.40
CA ILE A 146 5.38 -1.13 1.59
C ILE A 146 6.56 -0.47 2.29
N GLU A 147 7.79 -0.84 1.96
CA GLU A 147 9.03 -0.36 2.59
C GLU A 147 9.17 1.17 2.46
N GLN A 148 8.62 1.74 1.39
CA GLN A 148 8.71 3.16 1.05
C GLN A 148 7.59 3.99 1.68
N LEU A 149 6.48 3.36 2.08
CA LEU A 149 5.30 4.05 2.59
C LEU A 149 5.54 4.80 3.89
N GLY A 150 6.63 4.50 4.60
CA GLY A 150 7.08 5.27 5.77
C GLY A 150 7.70 6.64 5.42
N THR A 151 7.93 6.92 4.13
CA THR A 151 8.68 8.11 3.68
C THR A 151 8.02 8.86 2.53
N VAL A 152 7.08 8.23 1.82
CA VAL A 152 6.34 8.86 0.72
C VAL A 152 4.84 8.55 0.76
N PRO A 153 3.98 9.46 0.25
CA PRO A 153 2.53 9.25 0.14
C PRO A 153 2.17 8.46 -1.13
N VAL A 154 3.03 7.53 -1.55
CA VAL A 154 2.85 6.74 -2.77
C VAL A 154 3.05 5.27 -2.47
N LEU A 155 2.09 4.45 -2.88
CA LEU A 155 2.22 3.00 -2.94
C LEU A 155 2.63 2.58 -4.34
N ARG A 156 3.48 1.56 -4.45
CA ARG A 156 3.73 0.85 -5.70
C ARG A 156 3.28 -0.60 -5.56
N TRP A 157 2.67 -1.14 -6.61
CA TRP A 157 2.47 -2.59 -6.72
C TRP A 157 3.53 -3.22 -7.61
N ILE A 158 4.04 -4.37 -7.16
CA ILE A 158 5.03 -5.17 -7.87
C ILE A 158 4.70 -6.67 -7.77
N ALA A 159 5.24 -7.46 -8.67
CA ALA A 159 5.35 -8.91 -8.52
C ALA A 159 6.80 -9.36 -8.74
N GLU A 160 7.20 -10.45 -8.09
CA GLU A 160 8.56 -10.96 -8.07
C GLU A 160 8.66 -12.26 -8.85
N PRO A 161 9.54 -12.39 -9.84
CA PRO A 161 9.95 -13.67 -10.40
C PRO A 161 10.60 -14.55 -9.32
N ASP A 162 10.48 -15.86 -9.49
CA ASP A 162 11.34 -16.81 -8.80
C ASP A 162 12.82 -16.48 -9.10
N PRO A 163 13.68 -16.24 -8.08
CA PRO A 163 15.09 -15.91 -8.27
C PRO A 163 15.88 -16.91 -9.11
N ASP A 164 15.45 -18.18 -9.14
CA ASP A 164 16.08 -19.25 -9.91
C ASP A 164 15.50 -19.37 -11.34
N ARG A 165 14.49 -18.55 -11.67
CA ARG A 165 13.80 -18.52 -12.98
C ARG A 165 13.61 -17.08 -13.45
N PRO A 166 14.68 -16.44 -13.96
CA PRO A 166 14.56 -15.09 -14.51
C PRO A 166 13.55 -15.07 -15.67
N ILE A 167 12.83 -13.95 -15.79
CA ILE A 167 11.91 -13.69 -16.90
C ILE A 167 12.56 -12.75 -17.93
N ASP A 168 12.09 -12.81 -19.16
CA ASP A 168 12.48 -11.86 -20.19
C ASP A 168 11.91 -10.46 -19.86
N GLU A 169 12.67 -9.41 -20.22
CA GLU A 169 12.21 -8.03 -20.07
C GLU A 169 11.02 -7.73 -21.00
N ASP A 170 10.03 -7.04 -20.46
CA ASP A 170 8.87 -6.53 -21.19
C ASP A 170 8.48 -5.10 -20.75
N THR A 171 7.36 -4.61 -21.29
CA THR A 171 6.84 -3.26 -21.03
C THR A 171 6.42 -2.96 -19.59
N ARG A 172 6.36 -3.96 -18.71
CA ARG A 172 6.06 -3.85 -17.28
C ARG A 172 7.27 -4.18 -16.41
N THR A 173 8.28 -4.88 -16.93
CA THR A 173 9.46 -5.23 -16.13
C THR A 173 10.27 -4.02 -15.69
N ILE A 174 10.85 -4.12 -14.50
CA ILE A 174 11.81 -3.16 -13.93
C ILE A 174 13.00 -3.92 -13.35
N ASP A 175 14.06 -3.17 -13.07
CA ASP A 175 15.31 -3.73 -12.52
C ASP A 175 15.80 -4.94 -13.31
N ARG A 176 15.83 -4.81 -14.65
CA ARG A 176 16.31 -5.84 -15.57
C ARG A 176 15.56 -7.17 -15.46
N GLY A 177 14.24 -7.10 -15.32
CA GLY A 177 13.38 -8.27 -15.20
C GLY A 177 13.18 -8.78 -13.77
N ASN A 178 13.82 -8.18 -12.75
CA ASN A 178 13.69 -8.65 -11.37
C ASN A 178 12.33 -8.36 -10.73
N PHE A 179 11.53 -7.46 -11.30
CA PHE A 179 10.14 -7.25 -10.86
C PHE A 179 9.24 -6.91 -12.03
N VAL A 180 7.95 -7.21 -11.87
CA VAL A 180 6.87 -6.76 -12.74
C VAL A 180 6.16 -5.57 -12.10
N HIS A 181 5.99 -4.47 -12.84
CA HIS A 181 5.29 -3.28 -12.38
C HIS A 181 3.77 -3.37 -12.54
N GLY A 182 3.05 -3.16 -11.43
CA GLY A 182 1.59 -3.04 -11.44
C GLY A 182 1.05 -1.62 -11.61
N GLY A 183 1.83 -0.61 -11.22
CA GLY A 183 1.44 0.80 -11.18
C GLY A 183 1.71 1.44 -9.82
N PHE A 184 1.41 2.73 -9.71
CA PHE A 184 1.45 3.49 -8.47
C PHE A 184 0.05 3.93 -8.05
N LEU A 185 -0.18 3.97 -6.74
CA LEU A 185 -1.33 4.62 -6.13
C LEU A 185 -0.85 5.84 -5.37
N VAL A 186 -1.32 7.02 -5.78
CA VAL A 186 -0.90 8.31 -5.26
C VAL A 186 -2.06 8.96 -4.52
N TRP A 187 -1.79 9.54 -3.35
CA TRP A 187 -2.73 10.44 -2.68
C TRP A 187 -2.57 11.86 -3.24
N GLU A 188 -3.58 12.36 -3.96
CA GLU A 188 -3.57 13.67 -4.62
C GLU A 188 -4.81 14.47 -4.24
N ASN A 189 -4.65 15.62 -3.57
CA ASN A 189 -5.75 16.58 -3.30
C ASN A 189 -7.06 15.90 -2.85
N ASP A 190 -6.97 15.03 -1.83
CA ASP A 190 -8.10 14.32 -1.21
C ASP A 190 -8.63 13.07 -1.91
N ARG A 191 -7.90 12.51 -2.88
CA ARG A 191 -8.28 11.25 -3.54
C ARG A 191 -7.10 10.33 -3.78
N PHE A 192 -7.39 9.06 -3.97
CA PHE A 192 -6.44 8.10 -4.53
C PHE A 192 -6.50 8.12 -6.07
N THR A 193 -5.36 8.36 -6.71
CA THR A 193 -5.21 8.34 -8.17
C THR A 193 -4.24 7.24 -8.57
N PHE A 194 -4.60 6.44 -9.58
CA PHE A 194 -3.66 5.53 -10.23
C PHE A 194 -2.73 6.31 -11.15
N GLN A 195 -1.43 6.05 -11.05
CA GLN A 195 -0.41 6.60 -11.94
C GLN A 195 0.42 5.46 -12.53
N TRP A 196 0.54 5.41 -13.85
CA TRP A 196 1.42 4.46 -14.52
C TRP A 196 2.91 4.77 -14.30
N ALA A 197 3.23 6.06 -14.18
CA ALA A 197 4.57 6.54 -13.90
C ALA A 197 4.47 7.80 -13.03
N ILE A 198 5.48 8.05 -12.23
CA ILE A 198 5.53 9.20 -11.30
C ILE A 198 6.85 9.97 -11.43
N PRO A 199 6.89 11.25 -11.02
CA PRO A 199 8.14 12.00 -10.89
C PRO A 199 9.07 11.39 -9.82
N ALA A 200 10.38 11.45 -10.05
CA ALA A 200 11.40 10.98 -9.12
C ALA A 200 11.34 11.67 -7.74
N ALA A 201 10.81 12.89 -7.67
CA ALA A 201 10.56 13.58 -6.40
C ALA A 201 9.55 12.85 -5.48
N MET A 202 8.70 12.00 -6.06
CA MET A 202 7.67 11.25 -5.33
C MET A 202 8.11 9.83 -4.92
N TRP A 203 9.29 9.38 -5.38
CA TRP A 203 9.77 8.03 -5.13
C TRP A 203 11.28 8.00 -4.87
N PRO A 204 11.73 7.55 -3.68
CA PRO A 204 13.14 7.54 -3.37
C PRO A 204 13.84 6.37 -4.08
N CYS A 205 14.53 6.69 -5.17
CA CYS A 205 15.49 5.79 -5.81
C CYS A 205 16.78 5.72 -4.98
N ARG A 206 17.09 4.55 -4.44
CA ARG A 206 18.30 4.22 -3.68
C ARG A 206 18.80 2.87 -4.18
N ARG A 207 20.04 2.52 -3.81
CA ARG A 207 20.69 1.26 -4.24
C ARG A 207 20.15 0.02 -3.50
N TYR A 208 19.65 0.19 -2.28
CA TYR A 208 19.07 -0.84 -1.41
C TYR A 208 18.31 -0.16 -0.25
N PRO A 209 17.13 -0.64 0.19
CA PRO A 209 16.33 -1.75 -0.32
C PRO A 209 15.39 -1.35 -1.48
N THR A 210 15.80 -0.37 -2.30
CA THR A 210 14.96 0.20 -3.36
C THR A 210 15.65 0.05 -4.70
N ILE A 211 14.93 0.36 -5.79
CA ILE A 211 15.42 0.21 -7.16
C ILE A 211 16.09 1.52 -7.61
N PRO A 212 17.30 1.46 -8.19
CA PRO A 212 17.91 2.62 -8.85
C PRO A 212 17.01 3.18 -9.97
N CYS A 213 16.88 4.51 -10.07
CA CYS A 213 16.01 5.16 -11.06
C CYS A 213 16.39 4.80 -12.51
N ASP A 214 17.67 4.56 -12.78
CA ASP A 214 18.17 4.17 -14.11
C ASP A 214 17.70 2.77 -14.54
N HIS A 215 17.19 1.97 -13.61
CA HIS A 215 16.53 0.69 -13.91
C HIS A 215 15.02 0.70 -13.65
N ASP A 216 14.44 1.88 -13.46
CA ASP A 216 13.02 2.04 -13.18
C ASP A 216 12.38 3.01 -14.19
N PRO A 217 11.95 2.53 -15.36
CA PRO A 217 11.38 3.37 -16.41
C PRO A 217 10.08 4.08 -16.00
N PHE A 218 9.48 3.70 -14.86
CA PHE A 218 8.24 4.29 -14.35
C PHE A 218 8.48 5.39 -13.31
N VAL A 219 9.73 5.59 -12.90
CA VAL A 219 10.13 6.73 -12.05
C VAL A 219 10.90 7.72 -12.91
N LYS A 220 10.19 8.74 -13.38
CA LYS A 220 10.71 9.70 -14.35
C LYS A 220 11.52 10.78 -13.63
N GLY A 221 12.77 10.98 -14.04
CA GLY A 221 13.53 12.14 -13.61
C GLY A 221 12.88 13.47 -14.04
N PRO A 222 13.28 14.61 -13.44
CA PRO A 222 13.07 15.90 -14.07
C PRO A 222 13.73 15.96 -15.47
#